data_AF-A0A9E7K2B6-F1
#
_entry.id   AF-A0A9E7K2B6-F1
#
_cell.length_a   1.000
_cell.length_b   1.000
_cell.length_c   1.000
_cell.angle_alpha   90.00
_cell.angle_beta   90.00
_cell.angle_gamma   90.00
#
_symmetry.space_group_name_H-M   'P 1'
#
loop_
_entity.id
_entity.type
_entity.pdbx_description
1 polymer ?
#
loop_
_entity_poly.entity_id
_entity_poly.type
_entity_poly.pdbx_seq_one_letter_code
_entity_poly.pdbx_strand_id
1 'polypeptide(L)'
;MEHYERHCPQPERRYNCLIPPPPGYKVPIKWPRSRDEVWQVNIPHTHLAHEKSDQNWMVVNGDKIVFPGGGTHFHYGADKYIAHLANMLNFKNNILNNEGNIRTVFDVGCGVASFGGYLLSSDIIAMSLAPNDVHQNQIQFALERGIPAYLGVLGTKRLPYPSRSFEFAHCSRCRIDWLQRDGILLLELDRLLRPGGYFAYSSPEAYAQDEEDLRIWKEMSALVERMCWKIAAKRNQTVIWVKPLTNDCYMKREPGTRPPLCRSDDNPDAVWGVPMEACITPYSERE
;
A
#
# COMPACT_ATOMS: atom_id res chain seq x y z
N MET A 1 -18.14 -0.73 8.42
CA MET A 1 -16.77 -1.10 7.98
C MET A 1 -16.50 -2.58 8.14
N GLU A 2 -16.98 -3.23 9.22
CA GLU A 2 -16.95 -4.69 9.34
C GLU A 2 -17.59 -5.40 8.14
N HIS A 3 -18.60 -4.79 7.50
CA HIS A 3 -19.21 -5.33 6.28
C HIS A 3 -18.27 -5.43 5.07
N TYR A 4 -17.13 -4.73 5.09
CA TYR A 4 -16.07 -4.88 4.08
C TYR A 4 -15.08 -6.00 4.42
N GLU A 5 -15.10 -6.53 5.64
CA GLU A 5 -14.23 -7.63 6.06
C GLU A 5 -14.76 -8.97 5.55
N ARG A 6 -13.84 -9.85 5.14
CA ARG A 6 -14.19 -11.20 4.71
C ARG A 6 -14.49 -12.07 5.93
N HIS A 7 -15.70 -12.60 5.96
CA HIS A 7 -16.13 -13.57 6.95
C HIS A 7 -16.07 -14.97 6.36
N CYS A 8 -15.53 -15.94 7.10
CA CYS A 8 -15.59 -17.34 6.68
C CYS A 8 -17.07 -17.78 6.57
N PRO A 9 -17.42 -18.58 5.54
CA PRO A 9 -18.75 -19.18 5.47
C PRO A 9 -19.06 -19.99 6.74
N GLN A 10 -20.34 -20.05 7.10
CA GLN A 10 -20.84 -20.96 8.13
C GLN A 10 -20.42 -22.40 7.82
N PRO A 11 -20.21 -23.27 8.82
CA PRO A 11 -19.69 -24.63 8.64
C PRO A 11 -20.37 -25.42 7.52
N GLU A 12 -21.68 -25.26 7.34
CA GLU A 12 -22.49 -25.97 6.34
C GLU A 12 -22.21 -25.48 4.90
N ARG A 13 -21.61 -24.30 4.75
CA ARG A 13 -21.24 -23.66 3.48
C ARG A 13 -19.73 -23.70 3.22
N ARG A 14 -18.95 -24.37 4.06
CA ARG A 14 -17.50 -24.50 3.87
C ARG A 14 -17.22 -25.56 2.80
N TYR A 15 -16.44 -25.20 1.80
CA TYR A 15 -15.93 -26.16 0.82
C TYR A 15 -14.74 -26.91 1.43
N ASN A 16 -14.78 -28.24 1.40
CA ASN A 16 -13.72 -29.12 1.91
C ASN A 16 -12.70 -29.54 0.83
N CYS A 17 -12.89 -29.07 -0.41
CA CYS A 17 -12.02 -29.36 -1.54
C CYS A 17 -11.35 -28.08 -2.05
N LEU A 18 -10.19 -28.22 -2.68
CA LEU A 18 -9.55 -27.14 -3.42
C LEU A 18 -10.48 -26.70 -4.58
N ILE A 19 -10.61 -25.40 -4.77
CA ILE A 19 -11.35 -24.83 -5.89
C ILE A 19 -10.47 -25.00 -7.15
N PRO A 20 -10.92 -25.73 -8.19
CA PRO A 20 -10.14 -25.88 -9.41
C PRO A 20 -10.00 -24.52 -10.14
N PRO A 21 -8.93 -24.31 -10.92
CA PRO A 21 -8.81 -23.14 -11.76
C PRO A 21 -10.02 -23.00 -12.73
N PRO A 22 -10.39 -21.77 -13.12
CA PRO A 22 -11.44 -21.56 -14.12
C PRO A 22 -11.14 -22.30 -15.44
N PRO A 23 -12.17 -22.74 -16.18
CA PRO A 23 -11.98 -23.34 -17.49
C PRO A 23 -11.17 -22.43 -18.42
N GLY A 24 -10.11 -22.98 -19.03
CA GLY A 24 -9.24 -22.22 -19.93
C GLY A 24 -8.15 -21.40 -19.24
N TYR A 25 -8.07 -21.42 -17.90
CA TYR A 25 -6.99 -20.77 -17.16
C TYR A 25 -5.62 -21.33 -17.60
N LYS A 26 -4.71 -20.42 -17.94
CA LYS A 26 -3.35 -20.72 -18.39
C LYS A 26 -2.35 -20.58 -17.24
N VAL A 27 -1.25 -21.31 -17.32
CA VAL A 27 -0.12 -21.08 -16.40
C VAL A 27 0.36 -19.62 -16.54
N PRO A 28 0.50 -18.86 -15.43
CA PRO A 28 0.92 -17.47 -15.48
C PRO A 28 2.24 -17.27 -16.23
N ILE A 29 2.32 -16.17 -16.98
CA ILE A 29 3.57 -15.73 -17.60
C ILE A 29 4.58 -15.48 -16.48
N LYS A 30 5.83 -15.94 -16.63
CA LYS A 30 6.86 -15.74 -15.61
C LYS A 30 7.53 -14.37 -15.74
N TRP A 31 7.98 -13.83 -14.61
CA TRP A 31 8.86 -12.67 -14.58
C TRP A 31 10.15 -12.93 -15.38
N PRO A 32 10.71 -11.96 -16.12
CA PRO A 32 10.34 -10.54 -16.20
C PRO A 32 9.20 -10.19 -17.15
N ARG A 33 8.76 -11.12 -18.01
CA ARG A 33 7.70 -10.84 -18.99
C ARG A 33 6.37 -10.51 -18.34
N SER A 34 6.07 -11.16 -17.22
CA SER A 34 4.87 -10.90 -16.41
C SER A 34 4.76 -9.46 -15.93
N ARG A 35 5.86 -8.69 -15.91
CA ARG A 35 5.81 -7.25 -15.65
C ARG A 35 4.93 -6.56 -16.68
N ASP A 36 5.05 -6.90 -17.95
CA ASP A 36 4.47 -6.12 -19.05
C ASP A 36 3.28 -6.83 -19.72
N GLU A 37 3.11 -8.14 -19.52
CA GLU A 37 2.03 -8.89 -20.14
C GLU A 37 1.51 -10.04 -19.28
N VAL A 38 0.20 -10.27 -19.32
CA VAL A 38 -0.48 -11.43 -18.71
C VAL A 38 -1.47 -12.05 -19.69
N TRP A 39 -1.93 -13.27 -19.42
CA TRP A 39 -2.96 -13.92 -20.22
C TRP A 39 -4.31 -13.25 -20.01
N GLN A 40 -5.01 -12.91 -21.10
CA GLN A 40 -6.36 -12.33 -21.01
C GLN A 40 -7.34 -13.30 -20.34
N VAL A 41 -7.25 -14.59 -20.67
CA VAL A 41 -8.15 -15.65 -20.14
C VAL A 41 -8.01 -15.86 -18.62
N ASN A 42 -6.91 -15.42 -18.02
CA ASN A 42 -6.69 -15.50 -16.57
C ASN A 42 -7.35 -14.33 -15.81
N ILE A 43 -7.83 -13.31 -16.53
CA ILE A 43 -8.45 -12.12 -15.93
C ILE A 43 -9.97 -12.23 -16.09
N PRO A 44 -10.73 -12.39 -14.99
CA PRO A 44 -12.16 -12.71 -15.05
C PRO A 44 -13.03 -11.58 -15.62
N HIS A 45 -12.61 -10.31 -15.51
CA HIS A 45 -13.41 -9.17 -15.96
C HIS A 45 -12.62 -8.16 -16.80
N THR A 46 -12.53 -8.33 -18.12
CA THR A 46 -11.73 -7.42 -18.98
C THR A 46 -12.39 -6.07 -19.29
N HIS A 47 -13.58 -5.77 -18.74
CA HIS A 47 -14.28 -4.48 -18.94
C HIS A 47 -13.41 -3.25 -18.58
N LEU A 48 -12.51 -3.39 -17.61
CA LEU A 48 -11.53 -2.35 -17.25
C LEU A 48 -10.70 -1.85 -18.45
N ALA A 49 -10.36 -2.74 -19.39
CA ALA A 49 -9.57 -2.35 -20.55
C ALA A 49 -10.34 -1.39 -21.47
N HIS A 50 -11.66 -1.51 -21.51
CA HIS A 50 -12.53 -0.62 -22.28
C HIS A 50 -12.79 0.70 -21.54
N GLU A 51 -13.08 0.63 -20.24
CA GLU A 51 -13.42 1.80 -19.40
C GLU A 51 -12.24 2.75 -19.13
N LYS A 52 -11.00 2.25 -19.23
CA LYS A 52 -9.76 2.99 -18.88
C LYS A 52 -8.77 3.04 -20.04
N SER A 53 -9.27 2.89 -21.27
CA SER A 53 -8.46 2.87 -22.49
C SER A 53 -7.72 4.20 -22.73
N ASP A 54 -8.30 5.32 -22.27
CA ASP A 54 -7.73 6.66 -22.32
C ASP A 54 -6.49 6.85 -21.42
N GLN A 55 -6.32 6.00 -20.40
CA GLN A 55 -5.28 6.13 -19.38
C GLN A 55 -4.05 5.25 -19.65
N ASN A 56 -4.01 4.52 -20.77
CA ASN A 56 -2.93 3.59 -21.13
C ASN A 56 -2.58 2.59 -20.01
N TRP A 57 -3.56 2.21 -19.19
CA TRP A 57 -3.37 1.29 -18.08
C TRP A 57 -3.14 -0.14 -18.54
N MET A 58 -3.90 -0.56 -19.54
CA MET A 58 -3.84 -1.90 -20.10
C MET A 58 -4.38 -1.90 -21.54
N VAL A 59 -3.83 -2.75 -22.39
CA VAL A 59 -4.26 -2.92 -23.79
C VAL A 59 -4.46 -4.41 -24.04
N VAL A 60 -5.65 -4.79 -24.53
CA VAL A 60 -5.89 -6.16 -24.98
C VAL A 60 -5.20 -6.34 -26.33
N ASN A 61 -4.29 -7.31 -26.42
CA ASN A 61 -3.54 -7.65 -27.62
C ASN A 61 -3.60 -9.16 -27.87
N GLY A 62 -4.53 -9.59 -28.72
CA GLY A 62 -4.78 -11.01 -28.98
C GLY A 62 -5.23 -11.72 -27.69
N ASP A 63 -4.50 -12.76 -27.29
CA ASP A 63 -4.80 -13.56 -26.10
C ASP A 63 -4.13 -13.03 -24.82
N LYS A 64 -3.56 -11.82 -24.88
CA LYS A 64 -2.83 -11.18 -23.78
C LYS A 64 -3.39 -9.81 -23.44
N ILE A 65 -3.11 -9.39 -22.22
CA ILE A 65 -3.25 -8.01 -21.76
C ILE A 65 -1.85 -7.47 -21.54
N VAL A 66 -1.54 -6.34 -22.20
CA VAL A 66 -0.26 -5.64 -22.12
C VAL A 66 -0.41 -4.43 -21.20
N PHE A 67 0.58 -4.17 -20.35
CA PHE A 67 0.65 -3.03 -19.44
C PHE A 67 1.74 -2.08 -19.92
N PRO A 68 1.39 -0.94 -20.55
CA PRO A 68 2.37 0.04 -21.04
C PRO A 68 3.21 0.73 -19.95
N GLY A 69 2.99 0.40 -18.67
CA GLY A 69 3.62 1.04 -17.52
C GLY A 69 2.93 2.33 -17.06
N GLY A 70 1.89 2.78 -17.78
CA GLY A 70 1.11 3.98 -17.46
C GLY A 70 0.10 3.79 -16.32
N GLY A 71 -0.35 4.92 -15.77
CA GLY A 71 -1.27 5.00 -14.65
C GLY A 71 -1.92 6.37 -14.54
N THR A 72 -2.93 6.50 -13.69
CA THR A 72 -3.57 7.80 -13.40
C THR A 72 -2.66 8.75 -12.63
N HIS A 73 -1.61 8.24 -12.01
CA HIS A 73 -0.58 9.04 -11.32
C HIS A 73 0.81 8.89 -11.93
N PHE A 74 1.04 7.85 -12.72
CA PHE A 74 2.27 7.63 -13.47
C PHE A 74 1.97 7.73 -14.98
N HIS A 75 1.47 8.89 -15.42
CA HIS A 75 1.15 9.18 -16.83
C HIS A 75 2.34 8.93 -17.77
N TYR A 76 3.57 9.11 -17.26
CA TYR A 76 4.80 8.95 -18.03
C TYR A 76 5.50 7.61 -17.81
N GLY A 77 4.94 6.71 -17.00
CA GLY A 77 5.52 5.41 -16.64
C GLY A 77 5.80 5.25 -15.14
N ALA A 78 5.52 4.06 -14.60
CA ALA A 78 5.77 3.72 -13.20
C ALA A 78 7.26 3.76 -12.83
N ASP A 79 8.15 3.41 -13.77
CA ASP A 79 9.60 3.55 -13.65
C ASP A 79 10.02 4.99 -13.33
N LYS A 80 9.49 5.97 -14.06
CA LYS A 80 9.81 7.39 -13.86
C LYS A 80 9.26 7.90 -12.54
N TYR A 81 8.07 7.43 -12.14
CA TYR A 81 7.51 7.77 -10.83
C TYR A 81 8.35 7.20 -9.69
N ILE A 82 8.78 5.94 -9.76
CA ILE A 82 9.70 5.32 -8.78
C ILE A 82 11.02 6.09 -8.70
N ALA A 83 11.61 6.43 -9.86
CA ALA A 83 12.81 7.26 -9.92
C ALA A 83 12.58 8.66 -9.32
N HIS A 84 11.40 9.24 -9.52
CA HIS A 84 11.02 10.52 -8.92
C HIS A 84 10.93 10.45 -7.39
N LEU A 85 10.35 9.39 -6.83
CA LEU A 85 10.32 9.17 -5.38
C LEU A 85 11.74 9.07 -4.81
N ALA A 86 12.61 8.29 -5.46
CA ALA A 86 14.01 8.18 -5.07
C ALA A 86 14.74 9.53 -5.15
N ASN A 87 14.46 10.32 -6.20
CA ASN A 87 15.00 11.67 -6.35
C ASN A 87 14.54 12.62 -5.24
N MET A 88 13.25 12.58 -4.89
CA MET A 88 12.69 13.38 -3.79
C MET A 88 13.38 13.10 -2.46
N LEU A 89 13.78 11.85 -2.23
CA LEU A 89 14.51 11.41 -1.04
C LEU A 89 16.04 11.59 -1.15
N ASN A 90 16.53 12.17 -2.25
CA ASN A 90 17.96 12.33 -2.55
C ASN A 90 18.74 11.00 -2.55
N PHE A 91 18.09 9.90 -2.95
CA PHE A 91 18.76 8.62 -3.09
C PHE A 91 19.63 8.59 -4.35
N LYS A 92 20.75 7.89 -4.24
CA LYS A 92 21.78 7.81 -5.27
C LYS A 92 21.21 7.23 -6.56
N ASN A 93 21.59 7.83 -7.69
CA ASN A 93 21.20 7.42 -9.05
C ASN A 93 19.68 7.31 -9.29
N ASN A 94 18.85 7.93 -8.43
CA ASN A 94 17.39 7.78 -8.46
C ASN A 94 16.93 6.32 -8.33
N ILE A 95 17.67 5.50 -7.59
CA ILE A 95 17.31 4.09 -7.32
C ILE A 95 16.63 4.01 -5.95
N LEU A 96 15.37 3.59 -5.92
CA LEU A 96 14.59 3.55 -4.67
C LEU A 96 15.14 2.53 -3.67
N ASN A 97 15.77 1.45 -4.13
CA ASN A 97 16.34 0.40 -3.27
C ASN A 97 17.38 0.95 -2.30
N ASN A 98 18.04 2.07 -2.66
CA ASN A 98 18.96 2.81 -1.82
C ASN A 98 19.99 1.89 -1.14
N GLU A 99 20.79 1.17 -1.94
CA GLU A 99 21.84 0.26 -1.45
C GLU A 99 21.31 -0.85 -0.52
N GLY A 100 20.08 -1.32 -0.76
CA GLY A 100 19.42 -2.38 0.01
C GLY A 100 18.70 -1.90 1.28
N ASN A 101 18.63 -0.58 1.51
CA ASN A 101 17.92 -0.01 2.65
C ASN A 101 16.39 -0.07 2.50
N ILE A 102 15.87 -0.15 1.27
CA ILE A 102 14.46 -0.41 1.00
C ILE A 102 14.38 -1.71 0.22
N ARG A 103 13.76 -2.74 0.81
CA ARG A 103 13.60 -4.06 0.19
C ARG A 103 12.15 -4.53 0.14
N THR A 104 11.33 -4.03 1.07
CA THR A 104 9.92 -4.39 1.19
C THR A 104 9.05 -3.13 1.20
N VAL A 105 8.00 -3.17 0.37
CA VAL A 105 7.04 -2.06 0.23
C VAL A 105 5.64 -2.55 0.53
N PHE A 106 4.91 -1.83 1.36
CA PHE A 106 3.47 -2.02 1.53
C PHE A 106 2.72 -1.10 0.56
N ASP A 107 2.04 -1.67 -0.44
CA ASP A 107 1.39 -0.94 -1.53
C ASP A 107 -0.13 -1.01 -1.40
N VAL A 108 -0.75 0.08 -0.97
CA VAL A 108 -2.20 0.17 -0.75
C VAL A 108 -2.88 0.73 -2.00
N GLY A 109 -3.85 -0.01 -2.54
CA GLY A 109 -4.58 0.38 -3.75
C GLY A 109 -3.74 0.22 -5.02
N CYS A 110 -3.17 -0.97 -5.22
CA CYS A 110 -2.18 -1.25 -6.29
C CYS A 110 -2.70 -1.09 -7.73
N GLY A 111 -4.01 -0.98 -7.95
CA GLY A 111 -4.60 -0.84 -9.27
C GLY A 111 -4.27 -2.04 -10.16
N VAL A 112 -3.58 -1.82 -11.28
CA VAL A 112 -3.09 -2.89 -12.16
C VAL A 112 -1.74 -3.48 -11.73
N ALA A 113 -1.21 -3.06 -10.57
CA ALA A 113 0.06 -3.48 -9.99
C ALA A 113 1.33 -3.03 -10.73
N SER A 114 1.26 -1.92 -11.48
CA SER A 114 2.42 -1.38 -12.19
C SER A 114 3.53 -0.92 -11.24
N PHE A 115 3.19 -0.28 -10.12
CA PHE A 115 4.19 0.14 -9.14
C PHE A 115 5.00 -1.07 -8.62
N GLY A 116 4.32 -2.08 -8.07
CA GLY A 116 4.97 -3.32 -7.61
C GLY A 116 5.74 -4.07 -8.72
N GLY A 117 5.21 -4.10 -9.94
CA GLY A 117 5.86 -4.81 -11.06
C GLY A 117 7.19 -4.21 -11.47
N TYR A 118 7.32 -2.88 -11.44
CA TYR A 118 8.57 -2.20 -11.76
C TYR A 118 9.57 -2.26 -10.59
N LEU A 119 9.10 -2.26 -9.34
CA LEU A 119 9.96 -2.41 -8.15
C LEU A 119 10.77 -3.71 -8.13
N LEU A 120 10.24 -4.81 -8.69
CA LEU A 120 10.96 -6.09 -8.79
C LEU A 120 12.29 -5.97 -9.54
N SER A 121 12.36 -5.10 -10.56
CA SER A 121 13.62 -4.85 -11.29
C SER A 121 14.67 -4.08 -10.50
N SER A 122 14.31 -3.56 -9.33
CA SER A 122 15.20 -2.88 -8.38
C SER A 122 15.38 -3.68 -7.09
N ASP A 123 15.16 -5.01 -7.11
CA ASP A 123 15.27 -5.90 -5.94
C ASP A 123 14.40 -5.44 -4.75
N ILE A 124 13.23 -4.89 -5.05
CA ILE A 124 12.22 -4.50 -4.07
C ILE A 124 10.96 -5.35 -4.29
N ILE A 125 10.47 -5.96 -3.22
CA ILE A 125 9.22 -6.72 -3.22
C ILE A 125 8.11 -5.83 -2.66
N ALA A 126 7.08 -5.58 -3.47
CA ALA A 126 5.85 -4.95 -3.00
C ALA A 126 4.86 -6.02 -2.54
N MET A 127 4.25 -5.78 -1.38
CA MET A 127 3.08 -6.49 -0.90
C MET A 127 1.86 -5.61 -1.14
N SER A 128 1.05 -5.98 -2.13
CA SER A 128 -0.10 -5.19 -2.54
C SER A 128 -1.36 -5.55 -1.75
N LEU A 129 -2.06 -4.51 -1.27
CA LEU A 129 -3.36 -4.60 -0.62
C LEU A 129 -4.40 -3.88 -1.47
N ALA A 130 -5.48 -4.57 -1.82
CA ALA A 130 -6.63 -3.96 -2.46
C ALA A 130 -7.94 -4.63 -2.02
N PRO A 131 -9.04 -3.86 -1.91
CA PRO A 131 -10.37 -4.41 -1.70
C PRO A 131 -10.84 -5.24 -2.89
N ASN A 132 -11.95 -5.96 -2.71
CA ASN A 132 -12.73 -6.41 -3.85
C ASN A 132 -13.46 -5.20 -4.44
N ASP A 133 -12.83 -4.51 -5.37
CA ASP A 133 -13.42 -3.36 -6.03
C ASP A 133 -14.48 -3.78 -7.05
N VAL A 134 -15.20 -2.79 -7.60
CA VAL A 134 -16.21 -3.02 -8.65
C VAL A 134 -15.64 -3.68 -9.91
N HIS A 135 -14.32 -3.65 -10.05
CA HIS A 135 -13.61 -4.23 -11.18
C HIS A 135 -13.05 -5.63 -10.90
N GLN A 136 -13.03 -6.08 -9.64
CA GLN A 136 -12.65 -7.42 -9.13
C GLN A 136 -11.30 -7.98 -9.62
N ASN A 137 -10.40 -7.15 -10.16
CA ASN A 137 -9.19 -7.66 -10.80
C ASN A 137 -7.88 -7.16 -10.18
N GLN A 138 -7.87 -6.20 -9.26
CA GLN A 138 -6.60 -5.59 -8.81
C GLN A 138 -5.61 -6.63 -8.25
N ILE A 139 -6.10 -7.49 -7.36
CA ILE A 139 -5.30 -8.60 -6.80
C ILE A 139 -4.97 -9.64 -7.87
N GLN A 140 -5.90 -9.95 -8.77
CA GLN A 140 -5.63 -10.90 -9.86
C GLN A 140 -4.51 -10.38 -10.77
N PHE A 141 -4.52 -9.11 -11.15
CA PHE A 141 -3.44 -8.50 -11.92
C PHE A 141 -2.12 -8.58 -11.20
N ALA A 142 -2.07 -8.25 -9.90
CA ALA A 142 -0.84 -8.35 -9.13
C ALA A 142 -0.29 -9.78 -9.15
N LEU A 143 -1.14 -10.78 -8.86
CA LEU A 143 -0.75 -12.19 -8.84
C LEU A 143 -0.31 -12.71 -10.21
N GLU A 144 -1.03 -12.40 -11.30
CA GLU A 144 -0.65 -12.79 -12.67
C GLU A 144 0.67 -12.14 -13.11
N ARG A 145 0.99 -10.95 -12.56
CA ARG A 145 2.24 -10.24 -12.82
C ARG A 145 3.39 -10.72 -11.91
N GLY A 146 3.13 -11.63 -10.97
CA GLY A 146 4.12 -12.21 -10.04
C GLY A 146 4.38 -11.38 -8.79
N ILE A 147 3.46 -10.47 -8.44
CA ILE A 147 3.57 -9.56 -7.31
C ILE A 147 2.76 -10.15 -6.13
N PRO A 148 3.36 -10.31 -4.95
CA PRO A 148 2.62 -10.72 -3.75
C PRO A 148 1.49 -9.74 -3.47
N ALA A 149 0.29 -10.27 -3.35
CA ALA A 149 -0.89 -9.46 -3.10
C ALA A 149 -1.92 -10.26 -2.31
N TYR A 150 -2.71 -9.58 -1.50
CA TYR A 150 -3.83 -10.18 -0.83
C TYR A 150 -5.04 -9.26 -0.85
N LEU A 151 -6.20 -9.88 -0.96
CA LEU A 151 -7.45 -9.17 -0.94
C LEU A 151 -7.80 -8.80 0.50
N GLY A 152 -7.97 -7.52 0.76
CA GLY A 152 -8.26 -7.02 2.09
C GLY A 152 -8.65 -5.56 2.10
N VAL A 153 -9.11 -5.11 3.26
CA VAL A 153 -9.41 -3.72 3.54
C VAL A 153 -8.71 -3.32 4.84
N LEU A 154 -8.38 -2.03 4.94
CA LEU A 154 -8.06 -1.40 6.20
C LEU A 154 -9.35 -1.26 7.02
N GLY A 155 -9.74 -2.35 7.69
CA GLY A 155 -10.98 -2.49 8.44
C GLY A 155 -10.80 -2.18 9.93
N THR A 156 -11.25 -3.08 10.79
CA THR A 156 -11.16 -2.97 12.26
C THR A 156 -10.06 -3.84 12.86
N LYS A 157 -9.59 -4.85 12.13
CA LYS A 157 -8.56 -5.80 12.57
C LYS A 157 -7.19 -5.40 12.04
N ARG A 158 -6.15 -5.66 12.83
CA ARG A 158 -4.75 -5.52 12.39
C ARG A 158 -4.53 -6.28 11.08
N LEU A 159 -3.73 -5.70 10.21
CA LEU A 159 -3.29 -6.35 8.99
C LEU A 159 -2.40 -7.54 9.35
N PRO A 160 -2.38 -8.61 8.53
CA PRO A 160 -1.74 -9.89 8.85
C PRO A 160 -0.21 -9.85 8.71
N TYR A 161 0.41 -8.79 9.18
CA TYR A 161 1.85 -8.57 9.16
C TYR A 161 2.33 -8.20 10.56
N PRO A 162 3.41 -8.83 11.06
CA PRO A 162 4.10 -8.38 12.26
C PRO A 162 4.44 -6.90 12.20
N SER A 163 4.65 -6.28 13.35
CA SER A 163 5.09 -4.89 13.38
C SER A 163 6.43 -4.73 12.66
N ARG A 164 6.67 -3.54 12.10
CA ARG A 164 7.95 -3.20 11.44
C ARG A 164 8.33 -4.15 10.29
N SER A 165 7.33 -4.63 9.55
CA SER A 165 7.50 -5.52 8.40
C SER A 165 7.98 -4.81 7.14
N PHE A 166 7.76 -3.49 7.01
CA PHE A 166 8.02 -2.75 5.77
C PHE A 166 8.94 -1.55 5.98
N GLU A 167 9.83 -1.28 5.01
CA GLU A 167 10.66 -0.07 5.00
C GLU A 167 9.96 1.11 4.32
N PHE A 168 8.98 0.84 3.48
CA PHE A 168 8.29 1.86 2.70
C PHE A 168 6.81 1.50 2.55
N ALA A 169 5.95 2.50 2.66
CA ALA A 169 4.54 2.39 2.35
C ALA A 169 4.21 3.33 1.19
N HIS A 170 3.33 2.88 0.32
CA HIS A 170 2.89 3.63 -0.84
C HIS A 170 1.36 3.62 -0.92
N CYS A 171 0.78 4.80 -1.11
CA CYS A 171 -0.61 4.96 -1.50
C CYS A 171 -0.69 6.04 -2.58
N SER A 172 -1.19 5.66 -3.75
CA SER A 172 -1.48 6.58 -4.84
C SER A 172 -2.97 6.54 -5.16
N ARG A 173 -3.70 7.60 -4.81
CA ARG A 173 -5.18 7.66 -4.87
C ARG A 173 -5.86 6.39 -4.36
N CYS A 174 -5.37 5.84 -3.24
CA CYS A 174 -5.88 4.57 -2.70
C CYS A 174 -7.28 4.68 -2.07
N ARG A 175 -7.85 5.89 -1.99
CA ARG A 175 -9.19 6.18 -1.45
C ARG A 175 -9.41 5.68 -0.02
N ILE A 176 -8.34 5.68 0.77
CA ILE A 176 -8.39 5.41 2.20
C ILE A 176 -8.59 6.72 2.94
N ASP A 177 -9.63 6.79 3.77
CA ASP A 177 -9.79 7.87 4.74
C ASP A 177 -8.86 7.62 5.92
N TRP A 178 -7.67 8.22 5.86
CA TRP A 178 -6.63 8.07 6.88
C TRP A 178 -6.97 8.73 8.22
N LEU A 179 -7.95 9.65 8.26
CA LEU A 179 -8.39 10.36 9.46
C LEU A 179 -9.50 9.62 10.20
N GLN A 180 -10.12 8.64 9.55
CA GLN A 180 -11.21 7.87 10.11
C GLN A 180 -10.85 7.25 11.47
N ARG A 181 -11.80 7.29 12.41
CA ARG A 181 -11.68 6.71 13.77
C ARG A 181 -10.40 7.17 14.47
N ASP A 182 -10.25 8.47 14.64
CA ASP A 182 -9.08 9.08 15.29
C ASP A 182 -7.74 8.71 14.65
N GLY A 183 -7.74 8.47 13.32
CA GLY A 183 -6.54 8.14 12.57
C GLY A 183 -6.04 6.71 12.74
N ILE A 184 -6.89 5.79 13.21
CA ILE A 184 -6.49 4.40 13.52
C ILE A 184 -5.85 3.66 12.34
N LEU A 185 -6.24 3.99 11.11
CA LEU A 185 -5.66 3.36 9.91
C LEU A 185 -4.23 3.81 9.67
N LEU A 186 -3.93 5.08 9.96
CA LEU A 186 -2.57 5.61 9.88
C LEU A 186 -1.70 5.07 11.02
N LEU A 187 -2.30 4.78 12.18
CA LEU A 187 -1.62 4.12 13.29
C LEU A 187 -1.32 2.65 13.01
N GLU A 188 -2.21 1.94 12.31
CA GLU A 188 -1.90 0.61 11.80
C GLU A 188 -0.76 0.66 10.78
N LEU A 189 -0.73 1.67 9.90
CA LEU A 189 0.40 1.88 9.00
C LEU A 189 1.70 2.16 9.76
N ASP A 190 1.64 2.94 10.84
CA ASP A 190 2.78 3.16 11.73
C ASP A 190 3.29 1.85 12.32
N ARG A 191 2.42 1.01 12.88
CA ARG A 191 2.80 -0.30 13.42
C ARG A 191 3.57 -1.14 12.40
N LEU A 192 3.13 -1.12 11.13
CA LEU A 192 3.73 -1.88 10.03
C LEU A 192 5.07 -1.33 9.55
N LEU A 193 5.28 -0.02 9.63
CA LEU A 193 6.51 0.62 9.17
C LEU A 193 7.64 0.50 10.18
N ARG A 194 8.83 0.19 9.67
CA ARG A 194 10.08 0.21 10.42
C ARG A 194 10.42 1.63 10.90
N PRO A 195 11.13 1.78 12.03
CA PRO A 195 11.75 3.05 12.39
C PRO A 195 12.61 3.58 11.23
N GLY A 196 12.46 4.85 10.87
CA GLY A 196 13.09 5.44 9.69
C GLY A 196 12.43 5.07 8.35
N GLY A 197 11.38 4.27 8.37
CA GLY A 197 10.60 3.93 7.18
C GLY A 197 9.82 5.11 6.63
N TYR A 198 9.47 5.03 5.35
CA TYR A 198 8.83 6.12 4.61
C TYR A 198 7.37 5.81 4.27
N PHE A 199 6.54 6.85 4.20
CA PHE A 199 5.21 6.77 3.61
C PHE A 199 5.08 7.78 2.48
N ALA A 200 5.02 7.28 1.23
CA ALA A 200 4.71 8.10 0.07
C ALA A 200 3.20 8.12 -0.19
N TYR A 201 2.64 9.32 -0.17
CA TYR A 201 1.23 9.57 -0.40
C TYR A 201 1.07 10.53 -1.58
N SER A 202 0.45 10.04 -2.65
CA SER A 202 0.17 10.80 -3.86
C SER A 202 -1.35 10.83 -4.10
N SER A 203 -2.00 11.89 -3.65
CA SER A 203 -3.46 12.06 -3.68
C SER A 203 -3.83 13.55 -3.67
N PRO A 204 -5.04 13.96 -4.10
CA PRO A 204 -5.44 15.37 -4.14
C PRO A 204 -5.20 16.12 -2.83
N GLU A 205 -5.43 15.49 -1.69
CA GLU A 205 -5.20 16.06 -0.35
C GLU A 205 -3.73 16.48 -0.12
N ALA A 206 -2.78 15.99 -0.91
CA ALA A 206 -1.38 16.42 -0.82
C ALA A 206 -1.09 17.74 -1.55
N TYR A 207 -1.88 18.13 -2.56
CA TYR A 207 -1.51 19.20 -3.51
C TYR A 207 -2.66 20.12 -3.98
N ALA A 208 -3.90 19.65 -3.96
CA ALA A 208 -5.06 20.44 -4.35
C ALA A 208 -5.30 21.59 -3.36
N GLN A 209 -6.02 22.61 -3.83
CA GLN A 209 -6.17 23.89 -3.13
C GLN A 209 -7.64 24.20 -2.80
N ASP A 210 -8.56 23.28 -3.08
CA ASP A 210 -9.93 23.43 -2.60
C ASP A 210 -9.99 23.22 -1.07
N GLU A 211 -11.08 23.72 -0.49
CA GLU A 211 -11.24 23.83 0.95
C GLU A 211 -11.20 22.46 1.64
N GLU A 212 -11.76 21.43 1.01
CA GLU A 212 -11.86 20.10 1.58
C GLU A 212 -10.50 19.39 1.59
N ASP A 213 -9.79 19.38 0.48
CA ASP A 213 -8.45 18.80 0.39
C ASP A 213 -7.47 19.50 1.34
N LEU A 214 -7.57 20.83 1.49
CA LEU A 214 -6.77 21.59 2.45
C LEU A 214 -7.13 21.29 3.92
N ARG A 215 -8.39 21.02 4.22
CA ARG A 215 -8.84 20.60 5.56
C ARG A 215 -8.26 19.24 5.91
N ILE A 216 -8.43 18.26 5.02
CA ILE A 216 -7.89 16.90 5.21
C ILE A 216 -6.36 16.95 5.34
N TRP A 217 -5.67 17.72 4.51
CA TRP A 217 -4.22 17.93 4.61
C TRP A 217 -3.79 18.42 5.99
N LYS A 218 -4.47 19.45 6.53
CA LYS A 218 -4.14 20.03 7.84
C LYS A 218 -4.34 19.02 8.95
N GLU A 219 -5.46 18.31 8.95
CA GLU A 219 -5.77 17.30 9.95
C GLU A 219 -4.79 16.11 9.90
N MET A 220 -4.47 15.62 8.68
CA MET A 220 -3.49 14.55 8.49
C MET A 220 -2.10 14.99 8.94
N SER A 221 -1.66 16.19 8.55
CA SER A 221 -0.36 16.75 8.94
C SER A 221 -0.26 16.88 10.47
N ALA A 222 -1.31 17.40 11.11
CA ALA A 222 -1.35 17.53 12.56
C ALA A 222 -1.31 16.16 13.27
N LEU A 223 -1.94 15.12 12.70
CA LEU A 223 -1.89 13.77 13.24
C LEU A 223 -0.48 13.17 13.13
N VAL A 224 0.13 13.18 11.94
CA VAL A 224 1.47 12.61 11.74
C VAL A 224 2.54 13.37 12.53
N GLU A 225 2.39 14.69 12.72
CA GLU A 225 3.26 15.47 13.60
C GLU A 225 3.15 15.03 15.07
N ARG A 226 1.93 14.76 15.56
CA ARG A 226 1.73 14.18 16.91
C ARG A 226 2.25 12.73 17.02
N MET A 227 2.36 12.04 15.89
CA MET A 227 3.05 10.76 15.74
C MET A 227 4.56 10.93 15.52
N CYS A 228 5.12 12.13 15.68
CA CYS A 228 6.55 12.42 15.53
C CYS A 228 7.13 12.13 14.14
N TRP A 229 6.29 11.91 13.12
CA TRP A 229 6.74 11.79 11.75
C TRP A 229 7.12 13.16 11.22
N LYS A 230 8.04 13.18 10.25
CA LYS A 230 8.49 14.40 9.60
C LYS A 230 8.24 14.30 8.11
N ILE A 231 8.04 15.44 7.45
CA ILE A 231 8.07 15.49 5.99
C ILE A 231 9.52 15.29 5.55
N ALA A 232 9.80 14.17 4.89
CA ALA A 232 11.08 13.92 4.25
C ALA A 232 11.18 14.71 2.94
N ALA A 233 10.09 14.74 2.17
CA ALA A 233 9.98 15.53 0.96
C ALA A 233 8.51 15.84 0.64
N LYS A 234 8.24 16.99 0.01
CA LYS A 234 6.94 17.30 -0.59
C LYS A 234 7.19 17.99 -1.92
N ARG A 235 6.70 17.41 -3.01
CA ARG A 235 6.91 17.94 -4.37
C ARG A 235 5.75 17.56 -5.28
N ASN A 236 5.28 18.53 -6.07
CA ASN A 236 4.17 18.35 -7.00
C ASN A 236 2.96 17.72 -6.30
N GLN A 237 2.58 16.50 -6.71
CA GLN A 237 1.41 15.77 -6.23
C GLN A 237 1.71 14.77 -5.12
N THR A 238 2.94 14.75 -4.59
CA THR A 238 3.39 13.73 -3.64
C THR A 238 4.00 14.36 -2.40
N VAL A 239 3.66 13.78 -1.25
CA VAL A 239 4.34 13.98 0.02
C VAL A 239 4.94 12.65 0.46
N ILE A 240 6.13 12.70 1.04
CA ILE A 240 6.79 11.55 1.64
C ILE A 240 7.08 11.91 3.10
N TRP A 241 6.48 11.19 4.02
CA TRP A 241 6.81 11.26 5.44
C TRP A 241 7.85 10.21 5.82
N VAL A 242 8.57 10.48 6.89
CA VAL A 242 9.52 9.55 7.51
C VAL A 242 9.19 9.37 8.99
N LYS A 243 9.13 8.10 9.41
CA LYS A 243 8.93 7.67 10.79
C LYS A 243 10.19 7.91 11.63
N PRO A 244 10.12 8.33 12.91
CA PRO A 244 11.32 8.57 13.71
C PRO A 244 12.15 7.29 13.88
N LEU A 245 13.48 7.44 14.05
CA LEU A 245 14.40 6.32 14.25
C LEU A 245 14.39 5.78 15.69
N THR A 246 14.02 6.60 16.67
CA THR A 246 14.03 6.30 18.11
C THR A 246 12.72 6.72 18.78
N ASN A 247 12.51 6.25 20.02
CA ASN A 247 11.36 6.66 20.83
C ASN A 247 11.49 8.08 21.43
N ASP A 248 12.60 8.79 21.21
CA ASP A 248 12.91 10.03 21.94
C ASP A 248 11.84 11.09 21.79
N CYS A 249 11.26 11.23 20.59
CA CYS A 249 10.18 12.18 20.36
C CYS A 249 8.90 11.75 21.09
N TYR A 250 8.55 10.47 21.04
CA TYR A 250 7.36 9.93 21.69
C TYR A 250 7.35 10.15 23.20
N MET A 251 8.51 9.95 23.84
CA MET A 251 8.69 10.06 25.30
C MET A 251 8.73 11.52 25.79
N LYS A 252 8.97 12.47 24.88
CA LYS A 252 8.98 13.92 25.18
C LYS A 252 7.65 14.62 24.91
N ARG A 253 6.62 13.88 24.48
CA ARG A 253 5.29 14.45 24.23
C ARG A 253 4.63 14.84 25.55
N GLU A 254 3.87 15.94 25.51
CA GLU A 254 3.12 16.41 26.67
C GLU A 254 2.14 15.33 27.18
N PRO A 255 1.97 15.18 28.51
CA PRO A 255 0.98 14.28 29.08
C PRO A 255 -0.42 14.52 28.49
N GLY A 256 -1.11 13.45 28.11
CA GLY A 256 -2.44 13.52 27.49
C GLY A 256 -2.45 13.76 25.98
N THR A 257 -1.29 13.87 25.32
CA THR A 257 -1.20 13.93 23.85
C THR A 257 -1.85 12.71 23.20
N ARG A 258 -2.72 12.94 22.21
CA ARG A 258 -3.32 11.88 21.38
C ARG A 258 -2.60 11.75 20.03
N PRO A 259 -2.36 10.53 19.53
CA PRO A 259 -2.68 9.24 20.16
C PRO A 259 -1.68 8.85 21.27
N PRO A 260 -2.14 8.14 22.33
CA PRO A 260 -1.28 7.66 23.41
C PRO A 260 -0.28 6.61 22.92
N LEU A 261 0.66 6.22 23.77
CA LEU A 261 1.47 5.02 23.54
C LEU A 261 0.62 3.78 23.82
N CYS A 262 0.85 2.71 23.05
CA CYS A 262 0.23 1.42 23.32
C CYS A 262 0.68 0.89 24.69
N ARG A 263 -0.16 0.06 25.31
CA ARG A 263 0.14 -0.52 26.61
C ARG A 263 1.35 -1.44 26.52
N SER A 264 2.09 -1.59 27.61
CA SER A 264 3.28 -2.46 27.64
C SER A 264 2.96 -3.95 27.46
N ASP A 265 1.72 -4.36 27.73
CA ASP A 265 1.22 -5.72 27.53
C ASP A 265 0.61 -5.95 26.14
N ASP A 266 0.51 -4.92 25.30
CA ASP A 266 0.08 -5.06 23.91
C ASP A 266 1.22 -5.63 23.05
N ASN A 267 1.05 -6.86 22.56
CA ASN A 267 2.00 -7.47 21.64
C ASN A 267 1.76 -6.91 20.22
N PRO A 268 2.67 -6.11 19.65
CA PRO A 268 2.47 -5.49 18.35
C PRO A 268 2.58 -6.46 17.17
N ASP A 269 3.08 -7.68 17.40
CA ASP A 269 3.19 -8.75 16.41
C ASP A 269 1.99 -9.72 16.45
N ALA A 270 1.09 -9.57 17.42
CA ALA A 270 -0.18 -10.29 17.44
C ALA A 270 -1.13 -9.68 16.40
N VAL A 271 -1.43 -10.44 15.33
CA VAL A 271 -2.18 -9.94 14.16
C VAL A 271 -3.50 -10.65 13.92
N TRP A 272 -3.62 -11.94 14.26
CA TRP A 272 -4.77 -12.74 13.86
C TRP A 272 -6.00 -12.44 14.73
N GLY A 273 -7.02 -11.82 14.14
CA GLY A 273 -8.28 -11.47 14.82
C GLY A 273 -8.16 -10.33 15.84
N VAL A 274 -6.97 -9.72 15.96
CA VAL A 274 -6.69 -8.65 16.90
C VAL A 274 -7.25 -7.33 16.37
N PRO A 275 -8.10 -6.61 17.13
CA PRO A 275 -8.55 -5.27 16.75
C PRO A 275 -7.37 -4.30 16.64
N MET A 276 -7.45 -3.35 15.70
CA MET A 276 -6.57 -2.18 15.71
C MET A 276 -6.84 -1.35 16.97
N GLU A 277 -5.81 -0.68 17.47
CA GLU A 277 -5.92 0.26 18.59
C GLU A 277 -5.39 1.62 18.17
N ALA A 278 -6.04 2.70 18.64
CA ALA A 278 -5.63 4.07 18.35
C ALA A 278 -4.47 4.51 19.26
N CYS A 279 -3.33 3.81 19.17
CA CYS A 279 -2.13 4.06 19.95
C CYS A 279 -0.86 3.92 19.09
N ILE A 280 0.25 4.47 19.57
CA ILE A 280 1.57 4.33 18.92
C ILE A 280 2.35 3.22 19.61
N THR A 281 2.77 2.21 18.83
CA THR A 281 3.62 1.12 19.32
C THR A 281 5.04 1.63 19.61
N PRO A 282 5.52 1.60 20.87
CA PRO A 282 6.90 1.95 21.18
C PRO A 282 7.90 1.03 20.50
N TYR A 283 9.08 1.54 20.19
CA TYR A 283 10.19 0.70 19.74
C TYR A 283 10.67 -0.16 20.91
N SER A 284 10.91 -1.45 20.64
CA SER A 284 11.57 -2.31 21.61
C SER A 284 12.97 -1.73 21.85
N GLU A 285 13.40 -1.69 23.11
CA GLU A 285 14.80 -1.41 23.40
C GLU A 285 15.62 -2.44 22.61
N ARG A 286 16.61 -1.97 21.84
CA ARG A 286 17.55 -2.89 21.20
C ARG A 286 18.35 -3.50 22.33
N GLU A 287 18.18 -4.80 22.58
CA GLU A 287 19.17 -5.59 23.31
C GLU A 287 20.52 -5.58 22.57
#